data_AF-A0A924YX63-F1
#
_entry.id   AF-A0A924YX63-F1
#
_cell.length_a   1.000
_cell.length_b   1.000
_cell.length_c   1.000
_cell.angle_alpha   90.00
_cell.angle_beta   90.00
_cell.angle_gamma   90.00
#
_symmetry.space_group_name_H-M   'P 1'
#
loop_
_entity.id
_entity.type
_entity.pdbx_description
1 polymer ?
#
loop_
_entity_poly.entity_id
_entity_poly.type
_entity_poly.pdbx_seq_one_letter_code
_entity_poly.pdbx_strand_id
1 'polypeptide(L)'
;MMTYLRCWLVLLAVFLCTPSMAFAQSVGLPAPRLLTTIPMGAKVGSQVEVTISGEHIEDADELTFSDRRITAARKMNAAGQPEANKYVVTIAADCPVGIHEARVMTRLGISSSRAFCVGTLDEAVQTKANTTLATAMELKVNSICNATMTQRAVDHYVFEATKGQRVIVDCATRGIDSKLDAVVIIADAVG
;
A
#
# COMPACT_ATOMS: atom_id res chain seq x y z
N MET A 1 22.13 -76.80 -9.87
CA MET A 1 22.62 -75.43 -10.12
C MET A 1 21.61 -74.51 -10.82
N MET A 2 20.32 -74.87 -10.91
CA MET A 2 19.30 -74.07 -11.63
C MET A 2 18.29 -73.36 -10.70
N THR A 3 18.29 -73.69 -9.40
CA THR A 3 17.36 -73.15 -8.39
C THR A 3 17.86 -71.86 -7.73
N TYR A 4 19.18 -71.65 -7.65
CA TYR A 4 19.77 -70.43 -7.08
C TYR A 4 19.65 -69.20 -8.00
N LEU A 5 19.59 -69.42 -9.32
CA LEU A 5 19.51 -68.35 -10.32
C LEU A 5 18.14 -67.66 -10.31
N ARG A 6 17.06 -68.39 -10.02
CA ARG A 6 15.72 -67.84 -9.85
C ARG A 6 15.57 -67.00 -8.59
N CYS A 7 16.30 -67.33 -7.52
CA CYS A 7 16.26 -66.57 -6.26
C CYS A 7 16.98 -65.21 -6.40
N TRP A 8 18.08 -65.17 -7.14
CA TRP A 8 18.82 -63.92 -7.43
C TRP A 8 18.07 -62.97 -8.37
N LEU A 9 17.34 -63.48 -9.35
CA LEU A 9 16.51 -62.67 -10.26
C LEU A 9 15.34 -61.99 -9.53
N VAL A 10 14.75 -62.64 -8.52
CA VAL A 10 13.69 -62.04 -7.70
C VAL A 10 14.25 -60.96 -6.76
N LEU A 11 15.44 -61.17 -6.18
CA LEU A 11 16.12 -60.16 -5.35
C LEU A 11 16.54 -58.91 -6.15
N LEU A 12 16.97 -59.07 -7.41
CA LEU A 12 17.33 -57.95 -8.28
C LEU A 12 16.09 -57.11 -8.68
N ALA A 13 14.95 -57.76 -8.91
CA ALA A 13 13.69 -57.09 -9.27
C ALA A 13 13.10 -56.27 -8.11
N VAL A 14 13.31 -56.68 -6.85
CA VAL A 14 12.85 -55.93 -5.67
C VAL A 14 13.69 -54.68 -5.42
N PHE A 15 14.98 -54.68 -5.78
CA PHE A 15 15.85 -53.51 -5.62
C PHE A 15 15.54 -52.38 -6.63
N LEU A 16 15.07 -52.75 -7.82
CA LEU A 16 14.67 -51.82 -8.90
C LEU A 16 13.30 -51.15 -8.68
N CYS A 17 12.54 -51.58 -7.66
CA CYS A 17 11.18 -51.12 -7.39
C CYS A 17 11.07 -50.34 -6.06
N THR A 18 12.17 -49.77 -5.57
CA THR A 18 12.10 -48.80 -4.46
C THR A 18 11.57 -47.49 -5.03
N PRO A 19 10.36 -47.04 -4.65
CA PRO A 19 9.87 -45.75 -5.11
C PRO A 19 10.80 -44.67 -4.54
N SER A 20 11.51 -43.98 -5.42
CA SER A 20 12.21 -42.76 -5.06
C SER A 20 11.17 -41.76 -4.56
N MET A 21 10.99 -41.66 -3.24
CA MET A 21 10.24 -40.56 -2.62
C MET A 21 10.99 -39.28 -2.95
N ALA A 22 10.61 -38.63 -4.05
CA ALA A 22 10.96 -37.26 -4.31
C ALA A 22 10.22 -36.41 -3.28
N PHE A 23 10.91 -36.05 -2.20
CA PHE A 23 10.44 -34.98 -1.33
C PHE A 23 10.40 -33.71 -2.18
N ALA A 24 9.21 -33.35 -2.65
CA ALA A 24 8.98 -32.04 -3.24
C ALA A 24 9.34 -31.00 -2.17
N GLN A 25 10.49 -30.37 -2.32
CA GLN A 25 10.86 -29.24 -1.48
C GLN A 25 9.92 -28.10 -1.85
N SER A 26 8.92 -27.84 -1.01
CA SER A 26 8.10 -26.64 -1.13
C SER A 26 9.01 -25.44 -0.85
N VAL A 27 9.47 -24.79 -1.90
CA VAL A 27 10.18 -23.51 -1.81
C VAL A 27 9.12 -22.43 -1.63
N GLY A 28 8.87 -22.04 -0.39
CA GLY A 28 8.04 -20.87 -0.07
C GLY A 28 8.83 -19.59 -0.34
N LEU A 29 8.67 -19.01 -1.53
CA LEU A 29 9.18 -17.67 -1.80
C LEU A 29 8.50 -16.66 -0.86
N PRO A 30 9.20 -15.61 -0.40
CA PRO A 30 8.58 -14.61 0.44
C PRO A 30 7.47 -13.90 -0.34
N ALA A 31 6.27 -13.83 0.26
CA ALA A 31 5.13 -13.17 -0.37
C ALA A 31 5.32 -11.64 -0.36
N PRO A 32 5.07 -10.93 -1.48
CA PRO A 32 5.09 -9.49 -1.51
C PRO A 32 4.09 -8.86 -0.54
N ARG A 33 4.49 -7.78 0.12
CA ARG A 33 3.63 -7.06 1.06
C ARG A 33 3.65 -5.58 0.74
N LEU A 34 2.51 -5.07 0.29
CA LEU A 34 2.29 -3.63 0.19
C LEU A 34 1.95 -3.11 1.60
N LEU A 35 2.73 -2.16 2.10
CA LEU A 35 2.58 -1.60 3.44
C LEU A 35 1.93 -0.23 3.42
N THR A 36 2.32 0.65 2.50
CA THR A 36 1.71 1.98 2.36
C THR A 36 1.62 2.43 0.91
N THR A 37 0.66 3.30 0.65
CA THR A 37 0.54 4.17 -0.52
C THR A 37 0.50 5.60 0.01
N ILE A 38 1.34 6.50 -0.49
CA ILE A 38 1.31 7.91 -0.09
C ILE A 38 1.20 8.77 -1.34
N PRO A 39 0.10 9.54 -1.50
CA PRO A 39 -1.08 9.60 -0.62
C PRO A 39 -1.88 8.28 -0.62
N MET A 40 -2.72 8.12 0.41
CA MET A 40 -3.59 6.94 0.61
C MET A 40 -4.95 7.11 -0.10
N GLY A 41 -5.10 8.15 -0.91
CA GLY A 41 -6.32 8.48 -1.59
C GLY A 41 -6.13 9.61 -2.58
N ALA A 42 -7.20 9.91 -3.32
CA ALA A 42 -7.31 11.12 -4.11
C ALA A 42 -8.77 11.40 -4.51
N LYS A 43 -9.00 12.63 -4.96
CA LYS A 43 -10.28 13.12 -5.45
C LYS A 43 -10.67 12.45 -6.78
N VAL A 44 -11.95 12.17 -6.98
CA VAL A 44 -12.51 11.77 -8.28
C VAL A 44 -12.12 12.74 -9.40
N GLY A 45 -11.82 12.20 -10.59
CA GLY A 45 -11.43 13.01 -11.74
C GLY A 45 -10.04 13.65 -11.65
N SER A 46 -9.21 13.25 -10.67
CA SER A 46 -7.86 13.77 -10.49
C SER A 46 -6.78 12.78 -10.90
N GLN A 47 -5.56 13.31 -11.02
CA GLN A 47 -4.35 12.54 -11.19
C GLN A 47 -3.38 12.90 -10.06
N VAL A 48 -2.78 11.88 -9.44
CA VAL A 48 -1.93 12.04 -8.27
C VAL A 48 -0.70 11.15 -8.36
N GLU A 49 0.44 11.64 -7.87
CA GLU A 49 1.64 10.84 -7.74
C GLU A 49 1.60 10.06 -6.42
N VAL A 50 1.63 8.73 -6.51
CA VAL A 50 1.63 7.82 -5.37
C VAL A 50 2.98 7.17 -5.23
N THR A 51 3.55 7.25 -4.04
CA THR A 51 4.73 6.48 -3.63
C THR A 51 4.30 5.28 -2.81
N ILE A 52 4.79 4.09 -3.16
CA ILE A 52 4.50 2.86 -2.40
C ILE A 52 5.66 2.47 -1.49
N SER A 53 5.36 1.78 -0.40
CA SER A 53 6.37 1.09 0.42
C SER A 53 5.91 -0.31 0.78
N GLY A 54 6.86 -1.22 1.00
CA GLY A 54 6.56 -2.62 1.19
C GLY A 54 7.77 -3.50 1.46
N GLU A 55 7.49 -4.80 1.58
CA GLU A 55 8.49 -5.87 1.69
C GLU A 55 8.38 -6.77 0.46
N HIS A 56 9.52 -7.19 -0.12
CA HIS A 56 9.56 -8.07 -1.28
C HIS A 56 8.84 -7.51 -2.52
N ILE A 57 8.93 -6.19 -2.72
CA ILE A 57 8.35 -5.44 -3.83
C ILE A 57 9.41 -4.85 -4.77
N GLU A 58 10.63 -5.39 -4.72
CA GLU A 58 11.70 -5.03 -5.63
C GLU A 58 11.25 -5.30 -7.07
N ASP A 59 11.61 -4.39 -7.98
CA ASP A 59 11.20 -4.45 -9.38
C ASP A 59 9.68 -4.58 -9.57
N ALA A 60 8.89 -4.00 -8.66
CA ALA A 60 7.45 -3.88 -8.79
C ALA A 60 7.05 -3.35 -10.17
N ASP A 61 6.18 -4.10 -10.83
CA ASP A 61 5.81 -3.89 -12.23
C ASP A 61 4.58 -3.00 -12.32
N GLU A 62 3.47 -3.46 -11.73
CA GLU A 62 2.16 -2.83 -11.86
C GLU A 62 1.52 -2.57 -10.50
N LEU A 63 1.02 -1.35 -10.30
CA LEU A 63 0.11 -1.00 -9.22
C LEU A 63 -1.33 -1.12 -9.75
N THR A 64 -2.10 -2.02 -9.16
CA THR A 64 -3.47 -2.35 -9.60
C THR A 64 -4.48 -1.99 -8.52
N PHE A 65 -5.71 -1.75 -8.94
CA PHE A 65 -6.82 -1.38 -8.05
C PHE A 65 -8.04 -2.28 -8.25
N SER A 66 -8.90 -2.39 -7.23
CA SER A 66 -10.15 -3.15 -7.31
C SER A 66 -11.16 -2.59 -8.31
N ASP A 67 -11.16 -1.28 -8.56
CA ASP A 67 -12.00 -0.64 -9.57
C ASP A 67 -11.14 -0.23 -10.78
N ARG A 68 -11.60 -0.62 -11.98
CA ARG A 68 -10.90 -0.37 -13.25
C ARG A 68 -10.84 1.11 -13.65
N ARG A 69 -11.65 1.95 -13.00
CA ARG A 69 -11.64 3.41 -13.16
C ARG A 69 -10.46 4.08 -12.46
N ILE A 70 -9.71 3.33 -11.66
CA ILE A 70 -8.47 3.75 -11.05
C ILE A 70 -7.33 3.03 -11.77
N THR A 71 -6.50 3.80 -12.44
CA THR A 71 -5.38 3.27 -13.24
C THR A 71 -4.06 3.85 -12.74
N ALA A 72 -2.98 3.08 -12.79
CA ALA A 72 -1.64 3.57 -12.48
C ALA A 72 -0.67 3.32 -13.63
N ALA A 73 0.19 4.31 -13.87
CA ALA A 73 1.38 4.16 -14.70
C ALA A 73 2.62 4.40 -13.85
N ARG A 74 3.73 3.71 -14.11
CA ARG A 74 5.00 3.99 -13.42
C ARG A 74 5.42 5.42 -13.73
N LYS A 75 5.80 6.18 -12.70
CA LYS A 75 6.32 7.54 -12.89
C LYS A 75 7.68 7.46 -13.57
N MET A 76 7.89 8.26 -14.62
CA MET A 76 9.17 8.31 -15.33
C MET A 76 9.99 9.52 -14.86
N ASN A 77 11.29 9.34 -14.70
CA ASN A 77 12.22 10.43 -14.45
C ASN A 77 12.55 11.20 -15.74
N ALA A 78 13.34 12.27 -15.63
CA ALA A 78 13.75 13.09 -16.79
C ALA A 78 14.54 12.31 -17.87
N ALA A 79 15.13 11.15 -17.53
CA ALA A 79 15.84 10.29 -18.47
C ALA A 79 14.94 9.21 -19.11
N GLY A 80 13.62 9.25 -18.86
CA GLY A 80 12.66 8.26 -19.38
C GLY A 80 12.72 6.90 -18.69
N GLN A 81 13.38 6.82 -17.53
CA GLN A 81 13.45 5.59 -16.74
C GLN A 81 12.38 5.61 -15.63
N PRO A 82 11.77 4.47 -15.29
CA PRO A 82 10.85 4.39 -14.17
C PRO A 82 11.51 4.78 -12.84
N GLU A 83 10.90 5.71 -12.10
CA GLU A 83 11.26 5.98 -10.72
C GLU A 83 10.78 4.82 -9.83
N ALA A 84 11.69 4.29 -9.03
CA ALA A 84 11.39 3.20 -8.12
C ALA A 84 10.22 3.55 -7.19
N ASN A 85 9.26 2.65 -7.08
CA ASN A 85 8.11 2.72 -6.18
C ASN A 85 7.21 3.96 -6.36
N LYS A 86 7.27 4.64 -7.50
CA LYS A 86 6.41 5.80 -7.79
C LYS A 86 5.52 5.55 -8.98
N TYR A 87 4.25 5.93 -8.84
CA TYR A 87 3.21 5.74 -9.83
C TYR A 87 2.43 7.03 -10.00
N VAL A 88 1.99 7.30 -11.22
CA VAL A 88 0.98 8.31 -11.53
C VAL A 88 -0.36 7.60 -11.57
N VAL A 89 -1.18 7.82 -10.55
CA VAL A 89 -2.52 7.24 -10.41
C VAL A 89 -3.54 8.22 -10.96
N THR A 90 -4.41 7.74 -11.85
CA THR A 90 -5.49 8.52 -12.47
C THR A 90 -6.83 7.92 -12.04
N ILE A 91 -7.72 8.77 -11.55
CA ILE A 91 -9.06 8.39 -11.08
C ILE A 91 -10.08 9.01 -12.03
N ALA A 92 -10.90 8.17 -12.67
CA ALA A 92 -11.95 8.66 -13.53
C ALA A 92 -13.00 9.48 -12.75
N ALA A 93 -13.64 10.44 -13.41
CA ALA A 93 -14.65 11.30 -12.78
C ALA A 93 -15.92 10.55 -12.34
N ASP A 94 -16.21 9.38 -12.94
CA ASP A 94 -17.32 8.50 -12.60
C ASP A 94 -16.93 7.38 -11.62
N CYS A 95 -15.72 7.41 -11.07
CA CYS A 95 -15.29 6.44 -10.07
C CYS A 95 -16.15 6.54 -8.80
N PRO A 96 -16.70 5.41 -8.29
CA PRO A 96 -17.42 5.42 -7.03
C PRO A 96 -16.53 5.94 -5.88
N VAL A 97 -17.09 6.86 -5.11
CA VAL A 97 -16.49 7.36 -3.86
C VAL A 97 -16.53 6.24 -2.83
N GLY A 98 -15.42 6.04 -2.12
CA GLY A 98 -15.29 5.00 -1.12
C GLY A 98 -13.88 4.42 -1.04
N ILE A 99 -13.77 3.29 -0.34
CA ILE A 99 -12.51 2.57 -0.17
C ILE A 99 -12.37 1.56 -1.31
N HIS A 100 -11.24 1.63 -2.00
CA HIS A 100 -10.80 0.67 -3.01
C HIS A 100 -9.55 -0.05 -2.51
N GLU A 101 -9.23 -1.19 -3.12
CA GLU A 101 -8.06 -1.97 -2.79
C GLU A 101 -6.93 -1.70 -3.79
N ALA A 102 -5.74 -1.35 -3.30
CA ALA A 102 -4.50 -1.26 -4.06
C ALA A 102 -3.63 -2.51 -3.83
N ARG A 103 -3.06 -3.04 -4.91
CA ARG A 103 -2.14 -4.20 -4.88
C ARG A 103 -1.02 -4.01 -5.87
N VAL A 104 0.18 -4.47 -5.52
CA VAL A 104 1.32 -4.44 -6.43
C VAL A 104 1.61 -5.84 -6.97
N MET A 105 1.85 -5.92 -8.27
CA MET A 105 2.30 -7.13 -8.96
C MET A 105 3.82 -7.14 -9.01
N THR A 106 4.40 -8.27 -8.60
CA THR A 106 5.84 -8.51 -8.66
C THR A 106 6.10 -9.88 -9.27
N ARG A 107 7.37 -10.20 -9.58
CA ARG A 107 7.76 -11.53 -10.03
C ARG A 107 7.45 -12.65 -9.00
N LEU A 108 7.30 -12.29 -7.72
CA LEU A 108 6.96 -13.23 -6.64
C LEU A 108 5.44 -13.40 -6.46
N GLY A 109 4.62 -12.67 -7.23
CA GLY A 109 3.16 -12.73 -7.19
C GLY A 109 2.51 -11.41 -6.83
N ILE A 110 1.23 -11.48 -6.43
CA ILE A 110 0.46 -10.33 -5.99
C ILE A 110 0.70 -10.04 -4.51
N SER A 111 0.78 -8.76 -4.14
CA SER A 111 0.95 -8.36 -2.75
C SER A 111 -0.32 -8.53 -1.90
N SER A 112 -0.14 -8.40 -0.59
CA SER A 112 -1.24 -7.99 0.30
C SER A 112 -1.92 -6.70 -0.20
N SER A 113 -3.21 -6.57 0.07
CA SER A 113 -4.00 -5.39 -0.28
C SER A 113 -3.77 -4.21 0.66
N ARG A 114 -3.99 -2.99 0.17
CA ARG A 114 -4.06 -1.76 0.97
C ARG A 114 -5.25 -0.89 0.59
N ALA A 115 -5.85 -0.26 1.58
CA ALA A 115 -6.90 0.73 1.33
C ALA A 115 -6.38 1.91 0.47
N PHE A 116 -7.19 2.30 -0.51
CA PHE A 116 -7.03 3.52 -1.29
C PHE A 116 -8.37 4.25 -1.35
N CYS A 117 -8.45 5.42 -0.73
CA CYS A 117 -9.70 6.16 -0.55
C CYS A 117 -9.95 7.12 -1.72
N VAL A 118 -11.05 6.92 -2.43
CA VAL A 118 -11.51 7.87 -3.45
C VAL A 118 -12.56 8.79 -2.85
N GLY A 119 -12.29 10.09 -2.88
CA GLY A 119 -13.12 11.12 -2.26
C GLY A 119 -13.60 12.21 -3.23
N THR A 120 -14.34 13.18 -2.70
CA THR A 120 -14.78 14.38 -3.43
C THR A 120 -14.07 15.66 -2.98
N LEU A 121 -13.40 15.62 -1.83
CA LEU A 121 -12.69 16.76 -1.25
C LEU A 121 -11.31 16.91 -1.87
N ASP A 122 -10.78 18.13 -1.85
CA ASP A 122 -9.40 18.37 -2.26
C ASP A 122 -8.46 17.78 -1.20
N GLU A 123 -7.35 17.20 -1.66
CA GLU A 123 -6.40 16.53 -0.78
C GLU A 123 -5.06 17.26 -0.77
N ALA A 124 -4.54 17.50 0.43
CA ALA A 124 -3.20 17.99 0.68
C ALA A 124 -2.31 16.84 1.16
N VAL A 125 -1.02 16.92 0.91
CA VAL A 125 -0.02 15.97 1.42
C VAL A 125 0.94 16.70 2.33
N GLN A 126 1.16 16.17 3.53
CA GLN A 126 2.18 16.66 4.44
C GLN A 126 3.57 16.34 3.88
N THR A 127 4.26 17.36 3.37
CA THR A 127 5.61 17.20 2.79
C THR A 127 6.74 17.63 3.72
N LYS A 128 6.41 18.30 4.84
CA LYS A 128 7.37 18.87 5.79
C LYS A 128 6.93 18.57 7.21
N ALA A 129 7.88 18.53 8.14
CA ALA A 129 7.59 18.37 9.56
C ALA A 129 6.87 19.60 10.12
N ASN A 130 5.80 19.35 10.87
CA ASN A 130 4.92 20.34 11.50
C ASN A 130 4.80 20.10 13.01
N THR A 131 5.90 19.74 13.68
CA THR A 131 5.89 19.31 15.09
C THR A 131 5.90 20.46 16.10
N THR A 132 5.63 21.69 15.66
CA THR A 132 5.48 22.87 16.52
C THR A 132 4.36 23.76 16.00
N LEU A 133 3.76 24.59 16.85
CA LEU A 133 2.75 25.57 16.42
C LEU A 133 3.27 26.53 15.35
N ALA A 134 4.55 26.95 15.44
CA ALA A 134 5.16 27.85 14.46
C ALA A 134 5.37 27.20 13.08
N THR A 135 5.43 25.86 13.03
CA THR A 135 5.58 25.08 11.79
C THR A 135 4.29 24.36 11.39
N ALA A 136 3.15 24.76 11.98
CA ALA A 136 1.86 24.15 11.70
C ALA A 136 1.55 24.18 10.20
N MET A 137 1.04 23.07 9.69
CA MET A 137 0.64 22.96 8.29
C MET A 137 -0.75 23.59 8.11
N GLU A 138 -0.86 24.54 7.19
CA GLU A 138 -2.15 25.12 6.83
C GLU A 138 -3.02 24.10 6.07
N LEU A 139 -4.27 23.97 6.50
CA LEU A 139 -5.30 23.16 5.87
C LEU A 139 -6.51 24.02 5.54
N LYS A 140 -7.04 23.85 4.33
CA LYS A 140 -8.31 24.48 3.94
C LYS A 140 -9.46 23.70 4.56
N VAL A 141 -10.51 24.39 5.01
CA VAL A 141 -11.76 23.71 5.42
C VAL A 141 -12.33 22.96 4.21
N ASN A 142 -12.96 21.79 4.45
CA ASN A 142 -13.42 20.86 3.41
C ASN A 142 -12.27 20.27 2.57
N SER A 143 -11.14 19.97 3.21
CA SER A 143 -10.03 19.24 2.60
C SER A 143 -9.64 18.02 3.44
N ILE A 144 -8.88 17.12 2.83
CA ILE A 144 -8.26 15.95 3.48
C ILE A 144 -6.76 16.17 3.53
N CYS A 145 -6.10 15.76 4.61
CA CYS A 145 -4.65 15.75 4.70
C CYS A 145 -4.13 14.31 4.73
N ASN A 146 -3.28 13.96 3.77
CA ASN A 146 -2.48 12.73 3.79
C ASN A 146 -1.19 13.01 4.53
N ALA A 147 -1.03 12.37 5.69
CA ALA A 147 0.08 12.63 6.61
C ALA A 147 0.74 11.34 7.08
N THR A 148 2.00 11.44 7.48
CA THR A 148 2.73 10.38 8.18
C THR A 148 3.32 10.94 9.45
N MET A 149 2.91 10.38 10.58
CA MET A 149 3.36 10.86 11.88
C MET A 149 4.58 10.07 12.37
N THR A 150 5.53 10.79 12.95
CA THR A 150 6.66 10.15 13.64
C THR A 150 6.24 9.62 15.01
N GLN A 151 6.93 8.59 15.51
CA GLN A 151 6.55 7.93 16.75
C GLN A 151 6.61 8.90 17.95
N ARG A 152 5.51 8.98 18.72
CA ARG A 152 5.35 9.87 19.89
C ARG A 152 5.52 11.37 19.56
N ALA A 153 5.29 11.76 18.31
CA ALA A 153 5.24 13.16 17.93
C ALA A 153 3.81 13.73 17.99
N VAL A 154 3.73 15.06 17.96
CA VAL A 154 2.49 15.82 17.78
C VAL A 154 2.66 16.62 16.49
N ASP A 155 1.77 16.41 15.53
CA ASP A 155 1.75 17.17 14.28
C ASP A 155 0.69 18.27 14.39
N HIS A 156 1.09 19.52 14.15
CA HIS A 156 0.23 20.69 14.26
C HIS A 156 -0.33 21.10 12.90
N TYR A 157 -1.63 21.38 12.89
CA TYR A 157 -2.34 21.86 11.71
C TYR A 157 -3.13 23.11 12.08
N VAL A 158 -3.24 24.05 11.14
CA VAL A 158 -4.02 25.28 11.30
C VAL A 158 -5.02 25.41 10.15
N PHE A 159 -6.22 25.87 10.46
CA PHE A 159 -7.24 26.16 9.46
C PHE A 159 -8.01 27.40 9.88
N GLU A 160 -8.55 28.13 8.90
CA GLU A 160 -9.39 29.29 9.17
C GLU A 160 -10.84 28.88 9.38
N ALA A 161 -11.47 29.42 10.44
CA ALA A 161 -12.88 29.21 10.74
C ALA A 161 -13.55 30.53 11.16
N THR A 162 -14.84 30.64 10.89
CA THR A 162 -15.64 31.84 11.21
C THR A 162 -16.56 31.60 12.41
N LYS A 163 -16.90 32.66 13.14
CA LYS A 163 -17.79 32.57 14.31
C LYS A 163 -19.16 31.98 13.90
N GLY A 164 -19.57 30.91 14.57
CA GLY A 164 -20.84 30.21 14.29
C GLY A 164 -20.73 29.13 13.21
N GLN A 165 -19.58 28.94 12.59
CA GLN A 165 -19.35 27.84 11.64
C GLN A 165 -19.20 26.51 12.38
N ARG A 166 -19.93 25.49 11.93
CA ARG A 166 -19.76 24.11 12.41
C ARG A 166 -18.69 23.43 11.56
N VAL A 167 -17.64 22.96 12.20
CA VAL A 167 -16.56 22.18 11.58
C VAL A 167 -16.54 20.78 12.21
N ILE A 168 -16.42 19.75 11.38
CA ILE A 168 -16.19 18.38 11.81
C ILE A 168 -14.75 18.06 11.46
N VAL A 169 -13.97 17.67 12.47
CA VAL A 169 -12.61 17.19 12.30
C VAL A 169 -12.63 15.70 12.57
N ASP A 170 -12.20 14.91 11.59
CA ASP A 170 -12.07 13.47 11.70
C ASP A 170 -10.62 13.07 11.40
N CYS A 171 -10.09 12.15 12.19
CA CYS A 171 -8.75 11.58 11.99
C CYS A 171 -8.91 10.10 11.64
N ALA A 172 -8.91 9.82 10.34
CA ALA A 172 -8.96 8.46 9.84
C ALA A 172 -7.67 7.71 10.22
N THR A 173 -7.81 6.61 10.96
CA THR A 173 -6.68 5.76 11.36
C THR A 173 -6.88 4.31 10.93
N ARG A 174 -7.52 3.49 11.77
CA ARG A 174 -7.72 2.05 11.50
C ARG A 174 -8.47 1.76 10.21
N GLY A 175 -9.40 2.64 9.82
CA GLY A 175 -10.19 2.50 8.58
C GLY A 175 -9.38 2.62 7.29
N ILE A 176 -8.15 3.12 7.37
CA ILE A 176 -7.19 3.26 6.25
C ILE A 176 -5.92 2.42 6.51
N ASP A 177 -6.05 1.36 7.30
CA ASP A 177 -4.96 0.50 7.75
C ASP A 177 -3.79 1.18 8.48
N SER A 178 -4.01 2.38 9.04
CA SER A 178 -3.00 3.05 9.85
C SER A 178 -2.84 2.35 11.20
N LYS A 179 -1.59 2.26 11.66
CA LYS A 179 -1.24 1.77 13.01
C LYS A 179 -1.39 2.86 14.08
N LEU A 180 -1.70 4.08 13.67
CA LEU A 180 -1.84 5.22 14.57
C LEU A 180 -3.04 5.05 15.50
N ASP A 181 -2.83 5.26 16.78
CA ASP A 181 -3.89 5.51 17.75
C ASP A 181 -3.89 7.00 18.04
N ALA A 182 -4.81 7.72 17.40
CA ALA A 182 -4.77 9.18 17.34
C ALA A 182 -5.55 9.83 18.49
N VAL A 183 -4.99 10.90 19.04
CA VAL A 183 -5.72 11.86 19.87
C VAL A 183 -5.78 13.18 19.12
N VAL A 184 -6.99 13.67 18.87
CA VAL A 184 -7.21 14.96 18.21
C VAL A 184 -7.55 16.00 19.28
N ILE A 185 -6.80 17.10 19.29
CA ILE A 185 -7.06 18.27 20.12
C ILE A 185 -7.36 19.44 19.20
N ILE A 186 -8.46 20.13 19.48
CA ILE A 186 -8.81 21.38 18.79
C ILE A 186 -8.69 22.49 19.81
N ALA A 187 -7.94 23.52 19.42
CA ALA A 187 -7.70 24.72 20.20
C ALA A 187 -7.93 25.96 19.33
N ASP A 188 -8.10 27.11 19.98
CA ASP A 188 -8.02 28.39 19.29
C ASP A 188 -6.55 28.76 19.00
N ALA A 189 -6.32 29.96 18.45
CA ALA A 189 -4.98 30.41 18.09
C ALA A 189 -4.01 30.55 19.30
N VAL A 190 -4.51 30.49 20.54
CA VAL A 190 -3.71 30.62 21.78
C VAL A 190 -3.29 29.25 22.34
N GLY A 191 -3.99 28.16 21.97
CA GLY A 191 -3.65 26.78 22.34
C GLY A 191 -4.47 26.19 23.47
#